data_AF-A0A2V5NL85-F1
#
_entry.id   AF-A0A2V5NL85-F1
#
_cell.length_a   1.000
_cell.length_b   1.000
_cell.length_c   1.000
_cell.angle_alpha   90.00
_cell.angle_beta   90.00
_cell.angle_gamma   90.00
#
_symmetry.space_group_name_H-M   'P 1'
#
loop_
_entity.id
_entity.type
_entity.pdbx_description
1 polymer ?
#
loop_
_entity_poly.entity_id
_entity_poly.type
_entity_poly.pdbx_seq_one_letter_code
_entity_poly.pdbx_strand_id
1 'polypeptide(L)'
;MQAALPPEIPGNPDGCYPAFTTAEGCNALHQLTGGIGDTAVGWYSNFLAGDASFNTSVGAGTLALDSGVGSGQNTALGTAAMILNLSGSGNTAVGTNALVFNTAAADNNAVGRFALYHNDESGGGVANGNNAFGSFALFDNSDGTHN
;
A
#
# COMPACT_ATOMS: atom_id res chain seq x y z
N MET A 1 -14.67 -28.76 16.06
CA MET A 1 -13.24 -28.99 15.83
C MET A 1 -12.59 -27.62 15.70
N GLN A 2 -11.79 -27.21 16.67
CA GLN A 2 -11.07 -25.95 16.62
C GLN A 2 -9.83 -26.21 15.75
N ALA A 3 -9.78 -25.60 14.57
CA ALA A 3 -8.62 -25.72 13.69
C ALA A 3 -7.42 -25.10 14.42
N ALA A 4 -6.45 -25.92 14.81
CA ALA A 4 -5.19 -25.43 15.33
C ALA A 4 -4.49 -24.69 14.20
N LEU A 5 -4.08 -23.45 14.46
CA LEU A 5 -3.27 -22.69 13.51
C LEU A 5 -1.97 -23.45 13.25
N PRO A 6 -1.45 -23.41 12.01
CA PRO A 6 -0.15 -24.01 11.72
C PRO A 6 0.91 -23.42 12.66
N PRO A 7 1.93 -24.22 13.04
CA PRO A 7 2.99 -23.75 13.93
C PRO A 7 3.69 -22.53 13.34
N GLU A 8 3.96 -21.54 14.19
CA GLU A 8 4.77 -20.36 13.83
C GLU A 8 6.09 -20.81 13.21
N ILE A 9 6.47 -20.15 12.11
CA ILE A 9 7.68 -20.50 11.36
C ILE A 9 8.88 -19.94 12.13
N PRO A 10 9.79 -20.76 12.69
CA PRO A 10 10.87 -20.25 13.53
C PRO A 10 11.70 -19.17 12.83
N GLY A 11 11.71 -17.95 13.39
CA GLY A 11 12.53 -16.84 12.87
C GLY A 11 11.76 -15.57 12.47
N ASN A 12 10.43 -15.56 12.54
CA ASN A 12 9.64 -14.31 12.59
C ASN A 12 9.66 -13.79 14.04
N PRO A 13 10.33 -12.67 14.33
CA PRO A 13 10.21 -12.05 15.64
C PRO A 13 8.82 -11.39 15.72
N ASP A 14 7.89 -11.99 16.46
CA ASP A 14 6.63 -11.38 16.91
C ASP A 14 6.91 -10.29 17.98
N GLY A 15 7.89 -9.43 17.71
CA GLY A 15 8.45 -8.44 18.62
C GLY A 15 8.30 -7.02 18.10
N CYS A 16 8.40 -6.06 19.00
CA CYS A 16 8.39 -4.64 18.65
C CYS A 16 9.50 -4.32 17.64
N TYR A 17 9.13 -3.93 16.43
CA TYR A 17 10.11 -3.47 15.46
C TYR A 17 10.59 -2.05 15.83
N PRO A 18 11.85 -1.71 15.51
CA PRO A 18 12.38 -0.38 15.74
C PRO A 18 11.59 0.69 14.97
N ALA A 19 11.79 1.96 15.33
CA ALA A 19 11.19 3.11 14.65
C ALA A 19 9.66 3.11 14.60
N PHE A 20 9.01 2.53 15.62
CA PHE A 20 7.55 2.44 15.73
C PHE A 20 6.88 1.66 14.58
N THR A 21 7.62 0.73 13.96
CA THR A 21 7.09 -0.09 12.88
C THR A 21 6.45 -1.38 13.42
N THR A 22 5.63 -2.03 12.61
CA THR A 22 5.00 -3.33 12.89
C THR A 22 4.99 -4.14 11.60
N ALA A 23 5.58 -5.32 11.59
CA ALA A 23 5.56 -6.22 10.44
C ALA A 23 5.13 -7.62 10.86
N GLU A 24 4.10 -8.16 10.22
CA GLU A 24 3.55 -9.49 10.51
C GLU A 24 3.27 -10.23 9.20
N GLY A 25 3.69 -11.49 9.10
CA GLY A 25 3.57 -12.30 7.89
C GLY A 25 4.86 -12.44 7.07
N CYS A 26 4.84 -13.40 6.14
CA CYS A 26 6.01 -13.76 5.35
C CYS A 26 6.43 -12.61 4.42
N ASN A 27 7.68 -12.14 4.57
CA ASN A 27 8.26 -11.03 3.80
C ASN A 27 7.48 -9.71 3.92
N ALA A 28 6.74 -9.51 5.01
CA ALA A 28 6.22 -8.19 5.34
C ALA A 28 7.37 -7.26 5.73
N LEU A 29 7.34 -6.00 5.26
CA LEU A 29 8.33 -4.96 5.58
C LEU A 29 9.80 -5.41 5.40
N HIS A 30 10.08 -6.15 4.32
CA HIS A 30 11.35 -6.85 4.16
C HIS A 30 12.56 -5.92 4.00
N GLN A 31 12.37 -4.74 3.40
CA GLN A 31 13.45 -3.78 3.13
C GLN A 31 13.10 -2.36 3.59
N LEU A 32 13.19 -2.13 4.91
CA LEU A 32 13.13 -0.80 5.53
C LEU A 32 14.57 -0.30 5.77
N THR A 33 14.96 0.81 5.15
CA THR A 33 16.30 1.42 5.29
C THR A 33 16.32 2.59 6.27
N GLY A 34 15.29 3.44 6.26
CA GLY A 34 15.24 4.66 7.07
C GLY A 34 13.84 5.13 7.47
N GLY A 35 12.80 4.46 7.01
CA GLY A 35 11.40 4.77 7.32
C GLY A 35 11.00 4.59 8.79
N ILE A 36 9.97 5.32 9.23
CA ILE A 36 9.41 5.23 10.58
C ILE A 36 7.89 5.04 10.54
N GLY A 37 7.33 4.33 11.52
CA GLY A 37 5.89 4.28 11.76
C GLY A 37 5.08 3.46 10.75
N ASP A 38 5.70 2.51 10.04
CA ASP A 38 5.01 1.65 9.07
C ASP A 38 4.37 0.43 9.71
N THR A 39 3.17 0.07 9.28
CA THR A 39 2.46 -1.16 9.62
C THR A 39 2.32 -2.02 8.37
N ALA A 40 2.80 -3.26 8.41
CA ALA A 40 2.70 -4.23 7.32
C ALA A 40 2.19 -5.58 7.84
N VAL A 41 1.04 -6.02 7.35
CA VAL A 41 0.44 -7.29 7.77
C VAL A 41 0.02 -8.11 6.56
N GLY A 42 0.69 -9.23 6.31
CA GLY A 42 0.35 -10.17 5.25
C GLY A 42 1.56 -10.67 4.46
N TRP A 43 1.29 -11.46 3.42
CA TRP A 43 2.33 -12.02 2.55
C TRP A 43 2.83 -10.94 1.58
N TYR A 44 4.13 -10.60 1.63
CA TYR A 44 4.73 -9.53 0.83
C TYR A 44 4.03 -8.17 0.98
N SER A 45 3.50 -7.87 2.17
CA SER A 45 2.95 -6.54 2.47
C SER A 45 4.07 -5.53 2.68
N ASN A 46 4.01 -4.38 2.01
CA ASN A 46 5.01 -3.32 2.04
C ASN A 46 6.45 -3.86 1.93
N PHE A 47 6.68 -4.66 0.88
CA PHE A 47 7.90 -5.43 0.72
C PHE A 47 9.17 -4.54 0.63
N LEU A 48 9.08 -3.41 -0.08
CA LEU A 48 10.17 -2.46 -0.31
C LEU A 48 9.77 -1.05 0.16
N ALA A 49 9.79 -0.81 1.46
CA ALA A 49 9.46 0.49 2.05
C ALA A 49 10.61 1.52 1.97
N GLY A 50 11.87 1.08 1.88
CA GLY A 50 13.03 1.96 1.84
C GLY A 50 13.03 3.01 2.96
N ASP A 51 12.93 4.28 2.58
CA ASP A 51 12.88 5.45 3.49
C ASP A 51 11.47 6.02 3.69
N ALA A 52 10.43 5.39 3.12
CA ALA A 52 9.04 5.83 3.27
C ALA A 52 8.56 5.68 4.72
N SER A 53 7.67 6.56 5.17
CA SER A 53 7.20 6.58 6.55
C SER A 53 5.68 6.67 6.65
N PHE A 54 5.13 6.20 7.78
CA PHE A 54 3.72 6.29 8.13
C PHE A 54 2.78 5.56 7.16
N ASN A 55 3.23 4.43 6.62
CA ASN A 55 2.43 3.60 5.73
C ASN A 55 1.67 2.52 6.50
N THR A 56 0.42 2.27 6.15
CA THR A 56 -0.36 1.14 6.66
C THR A 56 -0.70 0.21 5.51
N SER A 57 -0.23 -1.01 5.55
CA SER A 57 -0.41 -2.02 4.50
C SER A 57 -0.93 -3.32 5.12
N VAL A 58 -2.08 -3.79 4.66
CA VAL A 58 -2.69 -5.02 5.17
C VAL A 58 -3.27 -5.81 4.01
N GLY A 59 -2.70 -6.98 3.74
CA GLY A 59 -3.10 -7.84 2.63
C GLY A 59 -1.93 -8.60 2.02
N ALA A 60 -2.24 -9.39 0.98
CA ALA A 60 -1.22 -10.06 0.18
C ALA A 60 -0.75 -9.13 -0.94
N GLY A 61 0.56 -8.82 -0.98
CA GLY A 61 1.17 -7.99 -2.02
C GLY A 61 0.72 -6.53 -2.02
N THR A 62 0.41 -5.96 -0.85
CA THR A 62 0.03 -4.55 -0.69
C THR A 62 1.24 -3.63 -0.72
N LEU A 63 1.10 -2.44 -1.34
CA LEU A 63 2.06 -1.33 -1.25
C LEU A 63 3.53 -1.76 -1.50
N ALA A 64 3.78 -2.52 -2.56
CA ALA A 64 5.03 -3.25 -2.68
C ALA A 64 6.28 -2.39 -3.00
N LEU A 65 6.11 -1.13 -3.42
CA LEU A 65 7.17 -0.32 -4.06
C LEU A 65 7.22 1.15 -3.61
N ASP A 66 6.82 1.48 -2.38
CA ASP A 66 6.91 2.85 -1.87
C ASP A 66 8.31 3.10 -1.28
N SER A 67 9.28 3.56 -2.08
CA SER A 67 10.71 3.53 -1.70
C SER A 67 11.46 4.87 -1.80
N GLY A 68 10.77 6.01 -1.74
CA GLY A 68 11.37 7.34 -1.90
C GLY A 68 11.50 8.17 -0.62
N VAL A 69 12.53 9.02 -0.53
CA VAL A 69 12.61 10.05 0.52
C VAL A 69 11.48 11.06 0.32
N GLY A 70 10.59 11.18 1.31
CA GLY A 70 9.38 12.01 1.23
C GLY A 70 8.15 11.29 0.66
N SER A 71 8.27 10.01 0.31
CA SER A 71 7.13 9.12 0.05
C SER A 71 6.57 8.57 1.36
N GLY A 72 5.28 8.23 1.40
CA GLY A 72 4.63 7.72 2.61
C GLY A 72 3.21 8.24 2.85
N GLN A 73 2.72 8.04 4.08
CA GLN A 73 1.35 8.38 4.50
C GLN A 73 0.28 7.65 3.67
N ASN A 74 0.60 6.46 3.19
CA ASN A 74 -0.26 5.64 2.35
C ASN A 74 -1.00 4.59 3.18
N THR A 75 -2.29 4.38 2.92
CA THR A 75 -3.08 3.31 3.52
C THR A 75 -3.55 2.34 2.45
N ALA A 76 -3.00 1.13 2.42
CA ALA A 76 -3.35 0.06 1.49
C ALA A 76 -3.98 -1.14 2.23
N LEU A 77 -5.26 -1.41 2.02
CA LEU A 77 -5.98 -2.54 2.60
C LEU A 77 -6.62 -3.40 1.51
N GLY A 78 -6.19 -4.65 1.39
CA GLY A 78 -6.73 -5.62 0.43
C GLY A 78 -5.67 -6.15 -0.55
N THR A 79 -5.89 -7.34 -1.09
CA THR A 79 -4.92 -7.99 -1.99
C THR A 79 -4.53 -7.09 -3.16
N ALA A 80 -3.22 -6.93 -3.38
CA ALA A 80 -2.63 -6.11 -4.44
C ALA A 80 -3.08 -4.63 -4.46
N ALA A 81 -3.57 -4.09 -3.34
CA ALA A 81 -3.85 -2.65 -3.25
C ALA A 81 -2.54 -1.85 -3.30
N MET A 82 -2.49 -0.78 -4.10
CA MET A 82 -1.34 0.13 -4.26
C MET A 82 -0.02 -0.53 -4.66
N ILE A 83 -0.06 -1.66 -5.36
CA ILE A 83 1.16 -2.45 -5.61
C ILE A 83 2.20 -1.72 -6.50
N LEU A 84 1.79 -0.76 -7.34
CA LEU A 84 2.68 0.05 -8.19
C LEU A 84 2.64 1.55 -7.86
N ASN A 85 2.32 1.93 -6.63
CA ASN A 85 2.58 3.30 -6.18
C ASN A 85 4.07 3.45 -5.85
N LEU A 86 4.82 4.18 -6.68
CA LEU A 86 6.29 4.27 -6.63
C LEU A 86 6.78 5.45 -5.76
N SER A 87 6.05 6.58 -5.79
CA SER A 87 6.45 7.79 -5.05
C SER A 87 5.29 8.69 -4.63
N GLY A 88 4.04 8.28 -4.85
CA GLY A 88 2.87 9.06 -4.46
C GLY A 88 2.59 8.97 -2.96
N SER A 89 2.36 10.12 -2.31
CA SER A 89 2.07 10.22 -0.87
C SER A 89 0.59 10.50 -0.57
N GLY A 90 0.15 10.17 0.64
CA GLY A 90 -1.19 10.54 1.12
C GLY A 90 -2.35 9.80 0.47
N ASN A 91 -2.11 8.64 -0.16
CA ASN A 91 -3.16 7.89 -0.84
C ASN A 91 -3.83 6.87 0.09
N THR A 92 -5.14 6.68 -0.05
CA THR A 92 -5.92 5.66 0.66
C THR A 92 -6.53 4.69 -0.36
N ALA A 93 -6.17 3.41 -0.29
CA ALA A 93 -6.72 2.34 -1.10
C ALA A 93 -7.30 1.24 -0.22
N VAL A 94 -8.61 1.03 -0.31
CA VAL A 94 -9.32 -0.02 0.43
C VAL A 94 -10.10 -0.87 -0.57
N GLY A 95 -9.58 -2.06 -0.85
CA GLY A 95 -10.18 -3.02 -1.78
C GLY A 95 -9.14 -3.80 -2.56
N THR A 96 -9.52 -4.98 -3.05
CA THR A 96 -8.68 -5.77 -3.94
C THR A 96 -8.37 -4.96 -5.21
N ASN A 97 -7.08 -4.82 -5.52
CA ASN A 97 -6.58 -4.06 -6.66
C ASN A 97 -7.07 -2.60 -6.71
N ALA A 98 -7.28 -1.94 -5.56
CA ALA A 98 -7.50 -0.50 -5.54
C ALA A 98 -6.19 0.27 -5.76
N LEU A 99 -6.22 1.37 -6.54
CA LEU A 99 -5.06 2.23 -6.83
C LEU A 99 -3.82 1.48 -7.34
N VAL A 100 -4.00 0.47 -8.20
CA VAL A 100 -2.88 -0.33 -8.70
C VAL A 100 -1.91 0.51 -9.52
N PHE A 101 -2.40 1.26 -10.52
CA PHE A 101 -1.59 2.15 -11.35
C PHE A 101 -1.78 3.60 -10.90
N ASN A 102 -1.14 3.92 -9.78
CA ASN A 102 -1.07 5.28 -9.23
C ASN A 102 0.39 5.60 -8.92
N THR A 103 1.21 5.73 -9.97
CA THR A 103 2.68 5.64 -9.87
C THR A 103 3.32 6.79 -9.10
N ALA A 104 2.95 8.05 -9.36
CA ALA A 104 3.50 9.22 -8.67
C ALA A 104 2.44 10.15 -8.06
N ALA A 105 1.15 9.89 -8.31
CA ALA A 105 0.07 10.75 -7.86
C ALA A 105 -0.21 10.65 -6.36
N ALA A 106 -0.63 11.78 -5.77
CA ALA A 106 -0.86 11.98 -4.35
C ALA A 106 -2.32 12.31 -4.02
N ASP A 107 -2.66 12.17 -2.75
CA ASP A 107 -3.96 12.57 -2.16
C ASP A 107 -5.20 11.92 -2.82
N ASN A 108 -5.09 10.68 -3.31
CA ASN A 108 -6.22 9.93 -3.86
C ASN A 108 -6.87 9.01 -2.84
N ASN A 109 -8.19 8.90 -2.88
CA ASN A 109 -8.97 8.00 -2.05
C ASN A 109 -9.77 7.02 -2.91
N ALA A 110 -9.44 5.73 -2.84
CA ALA A 110 -10.09 4.64 -3.55
C ALA A 110 -10.65 3.62 -2.56
N VAL A 111 -11.97 3.55 -2.45
CA VAL A 111 -12.67 2.58 -1.61
C VAL A 111 -13.55 1.71 -2.49
N GLY A 112 -13.08 0.51 -2.81
CA GLY A 112 -13.77 -0.46 -3.63
C GLY A 112 -12.81 -1.34 -4.43
N ARG A 113 -13.28 -2.52 -4.82
CA ARG A 113 -12.52 -3.40 -5.72
C ARG A 113 -12.33 -2.71 -7.07
N PHE A 114 -11.07 -2.62 -7.53
CA PHE A 114 -10.69 -1.92 -8.76
C PHE A 114 -11.06 -0.43 -8.81
N ALA A 115 -11.25 0.24 -7.67
CA ALA A 115 -11.42 1.69 -7.66
C ALA A 115 -10.09 2.39 -8.00
N LEU A 116 -10.14 3.42 -8.87
CA LEU A 116 -8.95 4.14 -9.40
C LEU A 116 -7.84 3.21 -9.91
N TYR A 117 -8.22 2.15 -10.64
CA TYR A 117 -7.26 1.14 -11.07
C TYR A 117 -6.19 1.72 -12.01
N HIS A 118 -6.59 2.56 -12.97
CA HIS A 118 -5.72 3.36 -13.86
C HIS A 118 -5.90 4.85 -13.58
N ASN A 119 -5.17 5.38 -12.59
CA ASN A 119 -5.25 6.80 -12.23
C ASN A 119 -4.05 7.60 -12.76
N ASP A 120 -2.83 7.08 -12.59
CA ASP A 120 -1.58 7.70 -13.08
C ASP A 120 -0.73 6.61 -13.75
N GLU A 121 -1.18 6.16 -14.93
CA GLU A 121 -0.42 5.18 -15.74
C GLU A 121 0.81 5.82 -16.38
N SER A 122 0.76 7.14 -16.63
CA SER A 122 1.85 7.90 -17.24
C SER A 122 3.02 8.16 -16.29
N GLY A 123 2.79 8.13 -14.97
CA GLY A 123 3.77 8.54 -13.97
C GLY A 123 4.05 10.03 -13.97
N GLY A 124 3.12 10.81 -14.52
CA GLY A 124 3.21 12.26 -14.53
C GLY A 124 3.01 12.89 -13.15
N GLY A 125 2.48 12.13 -12.17
CA GLY A 125 2.12 12.66 -10.86
C GLY A 125 1.03 13.73 -10.94
N VAL A 126 0.26 13.73 -12.04
CA VAL A 126 -0.78 14.72 -12.30
C VAL A 126 -2.13 14.27 -11.80
N ALA A 127 -2.38 12.98 -11.58
CA ALA A 127 -3.70 12.46 -11.23
C ALA A 127 -4.04 12.57 -9.72
N ASN A 128 -4.00 13.79 -9.17
CA ASN A 128 -4.10 14.03 -7.73
C ASN A 128 -5.52 14.36 -7.27
N GLY A 129 -5.83 14.03 -6.00
CA GLY A 129 -7.04 14.52 -5.34
C GLY A 129 -8.34 13.84 -5.74
N ASN A 130 -8.31 12.62 -6.28
CA ASN A 130 -9.52 11.91 -6.74
C ASN A 130 -10.16 11.09 -5.62
N ASN A 131 -11.49 11.10 -5.56
CA ASN A 131 -12.28 10.33 -4.60
C ASN A 131 -13.20 9.33 -5.30
N ALA A 132 -12.86 8.04 -5.22
CA ALA A 132 -13.63 6.95 -5.81
C ALA A 132 -14.21 6.03 -4.73
N PHE A 133 -15.55 5.94 -4.69
CA PHE A 133 -16.27 5.03 -3.79
C PHE A 133 -17.14 4.08 -4.62
N GLY A 134 -16.86 2.78 -4.52
CA GLY A 134 -17.59 1.72 -5.22
C GLY A 134 -16.70 0.78 -6.03
N SER A 135 -17.22 -0.39 -6.39
CA SER A 135 -16.49 -1.31 -7.27
C SER A 135 -16.36 -0.70 -8.67
N PHE A 136 -15.13 -0.67 -9.21
CA PHE A 136 -14.80 -0.04 -10.50
C PHE A 136 -15.09 1.47 -10.59
N ALA A 137 -15.25 2.16 -9.45
CA ALA A 137 -15.41 3.61 -9.46
C ALA A 137 -14.15 4.27 -10.02
N LEU A 138 -14.32 5.14 -11.02
CA LEU A 138 -13.21 5.80 -11.74
C LEU A 138 -12.13 4.79 -12.20
N PHE A 139 -12.56 3.63 -12.73
CA PHE A 139 -11.65 2.55 -13.14
C PHE A 139 -10.52 3.05 -14.07
N ASP A 140 -10.89 3.86 -15.07
CA ASP A 140 -9.97 4.57 -15.94
C ASP A 140 -10.12 6.07 -15.70
N ASN A 141 -9.18 6.65 -14.95
CA ASN A 141 -9.10 8.08 -14.66
C ASN A 141 -7.69 8.59 -14.96
N SER A 142 -7.21 8.33 -16.17
CA SER A 142 -5.88 8.73 -16.61
C SER A 142 -5.68 10.23 -16.47
N ASP A 143 -4.75 10.64 -15.61
CA ASP A 143 -4.36 12.03 -15.39
C ASP A 143 -5.52 12.96 -14.95
N GLY A 144 -6.61 12.37 -14.45
CA GLY A 144 -7.75 13.12 -13.92
C GLY A 144 -7.42 13.72 -12.55
N THR A 145 -7.83 14.97 -12.31
CA THR A 145 -7.62 15.65 -11.03
C THR A 145 -8.93 16.07 -10.39
N HIS A 146 -9.01 15.98 -9.07
CA HIS A 146 -10.16 16.46 -8.27
C HIS A 146 -11.53 15.88 -8.69
N ASN A 147 -11.56 14.59 -9.05
CA ASN A 147 -12.82 13.88 -9.33
C ASN A 147 -13.51 13.35 -8.07
#